data_AF-A0A0K3BP31-F1
#
_entry.id   AF-A0A0K3BP31-F1
#
_cell.length_a   1.000
_cell.length_b   1.000
_cell.length_c   1.000
_cell.angle_alpha   90.00
_cell.angle_beta   90.00
_cell.angle_gamma   90.00
#
_symmetry.space_group_name_H-M   'P 1'
#
loop_
_entity.id
_entity.type
_entity.pdbx_description
1 polymer ?
#
loop_
_entity_poly.entity_id
_entity_poly.type
_entity_poly.pdbx_seq_one_letter_code
_entity_poly.pdbx_strand_id
1 'polypeptide(L)'
;MTSTVAGAATQDDGWIHYRVPAIAGAEEVTLQGSFTQFGECEIPLSSSLAPDASVTAIDETAHNPETCTSKALVSTTDTADEVPEEAEKDEGDSNTELGSGTLGDVGIQAVRSAGYYKSYYEDPVQIDVTSVTNSTEWSWNGSSVLSKPVPRGGYHYGWFKGSGWGKKENNWTNVYSSYQTTSSSYVHYKNGVFCAPWDTHNTYNRNNVHGRKDGYLLGSVKANKSGGCTKLLSFHTKLKRTKN
;
A
#
# COMPACT_ATOMS: atom_id res chain seq x y z
N MET A 1 -5.66 27.35 -22.64
CA MET A 1 -6.93 26.63 -22.86
C MET A 1 -7.00 25.52 -21.85
N THR A 2 -7.75 25.73 -20.77
CA THR A 2 -8.01 24.73 -19.72
C THR A 2 -8.95 23.68 -20.31
N SER A 3 -8.41 22.50 -20.62
CA SER A 3 -9.21 21.34 -21.04
C SER A 3 -9.81 20.71 -19.80
N THR A 4 -11.10 20.93 -19.57
CA THR A 4 -11.86 20.26 -18.51
C THR A 4 -12.07 18.81 -18.94
N VAL A 5 -11.18 17.92 -18.49
CA VAL A 5 -11.41 16.48 -18.60
C VAL A 5 -12.61 16.17 -17.70
N ALA A 6 -13.70 15.65 -18.26
CA ALA A 6 -14.86 15.26 -17.49
C ALA A 6 -14.47 14.12 -16.53
N GLY A 7 -14.41 14.43 -15.23
CA GLY A 7 -14.22 13.45 -14.15
C GLY A 7 -13.09 13.85 -13.19
N ALA A 8 -13.47 14.52 -12.09
CA ALA A 8 -12.77 14.78 -10.80
C ALA A 8 -11.29 15.18 -10.75
N ALA A 9 -10.52 15.14 -11.85
CA ALA A 9 -9.15 15.59 -11.91
C ALA A 9 -9.02 16.88 -12.73
N THR A 10 -8.41 17.91 -12.15
CA THR A 10 -8.16 19.20 -12.84
C THR A 10 -6.68 19.36 -13.11
N GLN A 11 -6.34 19.84 -14.30
CA GLN A 11 -4.95 20.11 -14.68
C GLN A 11 -4.68 21.62 -14.69
N ASP A 12 -3.67 22.06 -13.94
CA ASP A 12 -3.21 23.45 -13.89
C ASP A 12 -1.70 23.50 -13.58
N ASP A 13 -0.95 24.38 -14.25
CA ASP A 13 0.50 24.55 -14.08
C ASP A 13 1.33 23.23 -14.00
N GLY A 14 0.99 22.25 -14.85
CA GLY A 14 1.65 20.93 -14.90
C GLY A 14 1.22 19.95 -13.80
N TRP A 15 0.37 20.38 -12.87
CA TRP A 15 -0.20 19.53 -11.82
C TRP A 15 -1.51 18.91 -12.26
N ILE A 16 -1.70 17.65 -11.88
CA ILE A 16 -2.95 16.92 -11.93
C ILE A 16 -3.47 16.85 -10.50
N HIS A 17 -4.60 17.50 -10.21
CA HIS A 17 -5.23 17.48 -8.89
C HIS A 17 -6.28 16.40 -8.81
N TYR A 18 -6.35 15.66 -7.72
CA TYR A 18 -7.34 14.61 -7.47
C TYR A 18 -8.35 15.05 -6.41
N ARG A 19 -9.57 14.53 -6.48
CA ARG A 19 -10.59 14.77 -5.45
C ARG A 19 -10.35 13.81 -4.29
N VAL A 20 -9.68 14.29 -3.26
CA VAL A 20 -9.58 13.59 -1.97
C VAL A 20 -10.53 14.26 -0.97
N PRO A 21 -11.36 13.51 -0.23
CA PRO A 21 -12.18 14.08 0.85
C PRO A 21 -11.31 14.83 1.86
N ALA A 22 -11.86 15.89 2.47
CA ALA A 22 -11.15 16.59 3.54
C ALA A 22 -11.02 15.66 4.76
N ILE A 23 -9.78 15.42 5.20
CA ILE A 23 -9.49 14.59 6.37
C ILE A 23 -9.08 15.51 7.52
N ALA A 24 -9.87 15.51 8.59
CA ALA A 24 -9.60 16.34 9.76
C ALA A 24 -8.25 15.97 10.39
N GLY A 25 -7.41 16.99 10.63
CA GLY A 25 -6.08 16.80 11.23
C GLY A 25 -5.04 16.18 10.31
N ALA A 26 -5.31 16.03 9.01
CA ALA A 26 -4.31 15.59 8.06
C ALA A 26 -3.29 16.70 7.74
N GLU A 27 -2.03 16.33 7.56
CA GLU A 27 -0.95 17.22 7.17
C GLU A 27 -0.66 17.08 5.67
N GLU A 28 -0.53 18.20 4.96
CA GLU A 28 -0.09 18.18 3.57
C GLU A 28 1.43 18.04 3.50
N VAL A 29 1.90 17.09 2.70
CA VAL A 29 3.31 16.85 2.43
C VAL A 29 3.60 16.89 0.93
N THR A 30 4.82 17.29 0.57
CA THR A 30 5.33 17.16 -0.79
C THR A 30 6.28 15.98 -0.87
N LEU A 31 6.03 15.09 -1.81
CA LEU A 31 6.75 13.85 -2.04
C LEU A 31 7.54 13.99 -3.34
N GLN A 32 8.85 13.79 -3.26
CA GLN A 32 9.72 13.79 -4.44
C GLN A 32 9.99 12.36 -4.89
N GLY A 33 9.61 12.05 -6.12
CA GLY A 33 9.96 10.81 -6.80
C GLY A 33 11.20 10.94 -7.66
N SER A 34 11.44 9.90 -8.45
CA SER A 34 12.49 9.84 -9.47
C SER A 34 11.96 9.23 -10.76
N PHE A 35 12.47 9.70 -11.90
CA PHE A 35 12.20 9.07 -13.18
C PHE A 35 12.95 7.74 -13.29
N THR A 36 12.26 6.70 -13.73
CA THR A 36 12.88 5.44 -14.13
C THR A 36 13.67 5.63 -15.44
N GLN A 37 14.49 4.64 -15.81
CA GLN A 37 15.19 4.64 -17.10
C GLN A 37 14.26 4.72 -18.33
N PHE A 38 12.96 4.45 -18.13
CA PHE A 38 11.92 4.52 -19.16
C PHE A 38 11.09 5.81 -19.10
N GLY A 39 11.47 6.76 -18.24
CA GLY A 39 10.77 8.03 -18.08
C GLY A 39 9.49 7.97 -17.24
N GLU A 40 9.24 6.85 -16.55
CA GLU A 40 8.08 6.71 -15.66
C GLU A 40 8.39 7.35 -14.31
N CYS A 41 7.42 8.01 -13.69
CA CYS A 41 7.62 8.54 -12.34
C CYS A 41 7.42 7.43 -11.29
N GLU A 42 8.44 7.19 -10.47
CA GLU A 42 8.37 6.31 -9.30
C GLU A 42 8.48 7.15 -8.03
N ILE A 43 7.47 7.05 -7.15
CA ILE A 43 7.46 7.75 -5.86
C ILE A 43 7.61 6.71 -4.74
N PRO A 44 8.73 6.71 -4.00
CA PRO A 44 8.88 5.84 -2.85
C PRO A 44 8.03 6.37 -1.69
N LEU A 45 7.12 5.54 -1.18
CA LEU A 45 6.35 5.84 0.02
C LEU A 45 6.79 4.94 1.17
N SER A 46 6.75 5.50 2.37
CA SER A 46 6.99 4.77 3.60
C SER A 46 6.15 5.33 4.73
N SER A 47 5.77 4.45 5.65
CA SER A 47 4.94 4.77 6.80
C SER A 47 5.42 3.97 8.00
N SER A 48 5.17 4.50 9.20
CA SER A 48 5.60 3.87 10.46
C SER A 48 4.55 4.06 11.53
N LEU A 49 4.29 3.02 12.30
CA LEU A 49 3.45 3.05 13.50
C LEU A 49 4.25 2.60 14.70
N ALA A 50 4.28 3.45 15.73
CA ALA A 50 4.69 3.08 17.07
C ALA A 50 3.80 1.92 17.60
N PRO A 51 4.22 1.22 18.67
CA PRO A 51 3.45 0.11 19.25
C PRO A 51 2.01 0.49 19.63
N ASP A 52 1.79 1.70 20.11
CA ASP A 52 0.49 2.24 20.54
C ASP A 52 -0.30 2.94 19.42
N ALA A 53 0.34 3.20 18.27
CA ALA A 53 -0.33 3.80 17.12
C ALA A 53 -1.10 2.75 16.30
N SER A 54 -2.27 3.13 15.81
CA SER A 54 -3.21 2.21 15.14
C SER A 54 -3.21 2.33 13.62
N VAL A 55 -3.07 3.53 13.06
CA VAL A 55 -3.20 3.75 11.62
C VAL A 55 -2.42 4.98 11.17
N THR A 56 -1.90 4.90 9.96
CA THR A 56 -1.43 6.05 9.19
C THR A 56 -1.77 5.82 7.71
N ALA A 57 -2.26 6.85 7.05
CA ALA A 57 -2.63 6.82 5.64
C ALA A 57 -1.98 7.98 4.89
N ILE A 58 -1.67 7.75 3.62
CA ILE A 58 -1.14 8.76 2.70
C ILE A 58 -2.04 8.75 1.47
N ASP A 59 -2.68 9.89 1.19
CA ASP A 59 -3.62 10.07 0.08
C ASP A 59 -3.10 11.13 -0.89
N GLU A 60 -2.79 10.74 -2.13
CA GLU A 60 -2.29 11.65 -3.15
C GLU A 60 -3.37 12.67 -3.57
N THR A 61 -3.11 13.96 -3.34
CA THR A 61 -4.01 15.05 -3.70
C THR A 61 -3.64 15.73 -5.01
N ALA A 62 -2.37 15.65 -5.41
CA ALA A 62 -1.93 16.11 -6.72
C ALA A 62 -0.65 15.43 -7.17
N HIS A 63 -0.43 15.39 -8.49
CA HIS A 63 0.76 14.83 -9.11
C HIS A 63 1.26 15.71 -10.26
N ASN A 64 2.54 16.03 -10.28
CA ASN A 64 3.23 16.66 -11.40
C ASN A 64 4.11 15.62 -12.11
N PRO A 65 3.70 15.10 -13.28
CA PRO A 65 4.45 14.10 -14.01
C PRO A 65 5.72 14.66 -14.67
N GLU A 66 5.84 15.98 -14.84
CA GLU A 66 7.01 16.63 -15.46
C GLU A 66 8.18 16.75 -14.48
N THR A 67 7.90 16.91 -13.18
CA THR A 67 8.91 16.99 -12.12
C THR A 67 9.00 15.72 -11.27
N CYS A 68 8.12 14.75 -11.52
CA CYS A 68 7.94 13.55 -10.71
C CYS A 68 7.75 13.88 -9.22
N THR A 69 6.81 14.78 -8.94
CA THR A 69 6.50 15.26 -7.58
C THR A 69 5.02 15.03 -7.30
N SER A 70 4.67 14.65 -6.07
CA SER A 70 3.27 14.57 -5.63
C SER A 70 3.03 15.39 -4.38
N LYS A 71 1.80 15.88 -4.23
CA LYS A 71 1.26 16.37 -2.96
C LYS A 71 0.37 15.29 -2.37
N ALA A 72 0.43 15.10 -1.06
CA ALA A 72 -0.39 14.13 -0.38
C ALA A 72 -0.83 14.62 0.99
N LEU A 73 -1.94 14.08 1.48
CA LEU A 73 -2.39 14.23 2.85
C LEU A 73 -1.93 13.02 3.67
N VAL A 74 -1.27 13.28 4.79
CA VAL A 74 -0.92 12.26 5.77
C VAL A 74 -1.89 12.35 6.93
N SER A 75 -2.56 11.24 7.24
CA SER A 75 -3.55 11.19 8.33
C SER A 75 -3.32 10.02 9.27
N THR A 76 -3.80 10.16 10.51
CA THR A 76 -3.80 9.12 11.55
C THR A 76 -5.23 8.67 11.91
N THR A 77 -6.20 9.03 11.08
CA THR A 77 -7.61 8.63 11.22
C THR A 77 -7.88 7.40 10.37
N ASP A 78 -8.58 6.41 10.93
CA ASP A 78 -8.98 5.21 10.21
C ASP A 78 -10.24 5.52 9.38
N THR A 79 -10.05 5.76 8.09
CA THR A 79 -11.15 5.75 7.13
C THR A 79 -11.51 4.30 6.79
N ALA A 80 -12.79 3.99 6.61
CA ALA A 80 -13.20 2.63 6.27
C ALA A 80 -12.58 2.22 4.93
N ASP A 81 -12.06 0.99 4.84
CA ASP A 81 -11.63 0.43 3.56
C ASP A 81 -12.89 -0.01 2.81
N GLU A 82 -13.34 0.79 1.85
CA GLU A 82 -14.38 0.34 0.90
C GLU A 82 -13.72 -0.57 -0.12
N VAL A 83 -14.04 -1.87 -0.08
CA VAL A 83 -13.61 -2.82 -1.10
C VAL A 83 -14.74 -2.95 -2.11
N PRO A 84 -14.55 -2.60 -3.39
CA PRO A 84 -15.59 -2.80 -4.40
C PRO A 84 -16.05 -4.27 -4.41
N GLU A 85 -17.36 -4.49 -4.36
CA GLU A 85 -17.97 -5.83 -4.34
C GLU A 85 -17.57 -6.67 -5.57
N GLU A 86 -17.20 -6.00 -6.66
CA GLU A 86 -16.83 -6.59 -7.96
C GLU A 86 -15.32 -6.79 -8.16
N ALA A 87 -14.47 -6.57 -7.15
CA ALA A 87 -13.04 -6.79 -7.28
C ALA A 87 -12.70 -8.28 -7.37
N GLU A 88 -11.96 -8.69 -8.41
CA GLU A 88 -11.29 -10.00 -8.42
C GLU A 88 -10.13 -9.99 -7.43
N LYS A 89 -9.84 -11.15 -6.83
CA LYS A 89 -8.91 -11.29 -5.70
C LYS A 89 -7.98 -12.49 -5.89
N ASP A 90 -6.73 -12.34 -5.46
CA ASP A 90 -5.76 -13.42 -5.25
C ASP A 90 -5.10 -13.21 -3.89
N GLU A 91 -5.06 -14.25 -3.07
CA GLU A 91 -4.61 -14.19 -1.68
C GLU A 91 -3.76 -15.40 -1.31
N GLY A 92 -2.90 -15.21 -0.32
CA GLY A 92 -2.09 -16.28 0.24
C GLY A 92 -1.55 -15.92 1.61
N ASP A 93 -1.22 -16.95 2.38
CA ASP A 93 -0.70 -16.85 3.74
C ASP A 93 0.40 -17.89 3.96
N SER A 94 1.39 -17.56 4.78
CA SER A 94 2.42 -18.50 5.22
C SER A 94 1.86 -19.34 6.37
N ASN A 95 0.86 -20.18 6.07
CA ASN A 95 0.34 -21.12 7.05
C ASN A 95 1.35 -22.27 7.25
N THR A 96 2.17 -22.17 8.28
CA THR A 96 2.70 -23.34 8.99
C THR A 96 1.78 -23.59 10.19
N GLU A 97 1.25 -24.81 10.32
CA GLU A 97 0.44 -25.22 11.47
C GLU A 97 1.20 -24.99 12.79
N LEU A 98 0.53 -24.39 13.78
CA LEU A 98 1.08 -24.20 15.13
C LEU A 98 0.69 -25.39 16.00
N GLY A 99 1.69 -26.14 16.46
CA GLY A 99 1.58 -26.89 17.71
C GLY A 99 1.39 -25.89 18.86
N SER A 100 0.39 -26.11 19.70
CA SER A 100 0.10 -25.33 20.92
C SER A 100 1.26 -25.43 21.91
N GLY A 101 2.30 -24.62 21.72
CA GLY A 101 3.41 -24.48 22.65
C GLY A 101 3.09 -23.42 23.69
N THR A 102 2.88 -23.86 24.93
CA THR A 102 2.82 -22.98 26.11
C THR A 102 4.09 -22.12 26.15
N LEU A 103 3.94 -20.80 26.26
CA LEU A 103 5.06 -19.88 26.42
C LEU A 103 5.77 -20.22 27.73
N GLY A 104 6.95 -20.83 27.62
CA GLY A 104 7.82 -21.12 28.75
C GLY A 104 8.36 -19.82 29.36
N ASP A 105 8.21 -19.76 30.67
CA ASP A 105 8.61 -18.74 31.63
C ASP A 105 10.04 -18.19 31.40
N VAL A 106 10.14 -17.02 30.79
CA VAL A 106 11.31 -16.13 30.87
C VAL A 106 10.72 -14.74 31.09
N GLY A 107 11.06 -14.08 32.19
CA GLY A 107 10.40 -12.90 32.76
C GLY A 107 10.37 -11.60 31.93
N ILE A 108 10.28 -11.66 30.60
CA ILE A 108 9.96 -10.54 29.72
C ILE A 108 8.65 -10.87 29.02
N GLN A 109 7.61 -10.09 29.31
CA GLN A 109 6.28 -10.27 28.72
C GLN A 109 6.34 -10.06 27.20
N ALA A 110 6.13 -11.14 26.44
CA ALA A 110 6.04 -11.08 24.99
C ALA A 110 4.74 -10.37 24.56
N VAL A 111 4.85 -9.42 23.65
CA VAL A 111 3.71 -8.72 23.03
C VAL A 111 3.45 -9.36 21.67
N ARG A 112 2.18 -9.59 21.32
CA ARG A 112 1.78 -10.19 20.05
C ARG A 112 1.01 -9.19 19.22
N SER A 113 1.62 -8.74 18.12
CA SER A 113 1.07 -7.69 17.26
C SER A 113 0.75 -8.23 15.87
N ALA A 114 -0.18 -7.57 15.19
CA ALA A 114 -0.50 -7.82 13.79
C ALA A 114 -0.87 -6.52 13.08
N GLY A 115 -0.66 -6.49 11.77
CA GLY A 115 -1.06 -5.36 10.94
C GLY A 115 -0.80 -5.61 9.45
N TYR A 116 -1.12 -4.61 8.64
CA TYR A 116 -0.97 -4.67 7.19
C TYR A 116 -0.56 -3.32 6.60
N TYR A 117 0.03 -3.40 5.40
CA TYR A 117 0.26 -2.27 4.52
C TYR A 117 -0.50 -2.47 3.20
N LYS A 118 -1.48 -1.62 2.94
CA LYS A 118 -2.27 -1.58 1.71
C LYS A 118 -1.75 -0.42 0.84
N SER A 119 -1.55 -0.68 -0.44
CA SER A 119 -1.31 0.32 -1.47
C SER A 119 -2.29 0.12 -2.60
N TYR A 120 -2.87 1.20 -3.13
CA TYR A 120 -3.91 1.10 -4.16
C TYR A 120 -3.92 2.30 -5.08
N TYR A 121 -4.44 2.09 -6.29
CA TYR A 121 -4.78 3.16 -7.22
C TYR A 121 -6.30 3.28 -7.26
N GLU A 122 -6.78 4.52 -7.21
CA GLU A 122 -8.20 4.87 -7.23
C GLU A 122 -8.50 5.70 -8.49
N ASP A 123 -9.67 5.52 -9.08
CA ASP A 123 -10.13 6.30 -10.23
C ASP A 123 -10.95 7.56 -9.81
N PRO A 124 -11.33 8.44 -10.75
CA PRO A 124 -12.06 9.67 -10.42
C PRO A 124 -13.47 9.46 -9.83
N VAL A 125 -14.01 8.24 -9.87
CA VAL A 125 -15.31 7.88 -9.28
C VAL A 125 -15.14 7.09 -7.98
N GLN A 126 -13.93 7.12 -7.38
CA GLN A 126 -13.59 6.52 -6.09
C GLN A 126 -13.67 4.99 -6.08
N ILE A 127 -13.29 4.36 -7.19
CA ILE A 127 -13.13 2.90 -7.25
C ILE A 127 -11.66 2.53 -7.13
N ASP A 128 -11.33 1.69 -6.15
CA ASP A 128 -10.05 0.98 -6.05
C ASP A 128 -9.86 0.07 -7.28
N VAL A 129 -9.22 0.61 -8.32
CA VAL A 129 -9.04 -0.13 -9.58
C VAL A 129 -8.01 -1.25 -9.45
N THR A 130 -6.99 -1.04 -8.63
CA THR A 130 -5.98 -2.04 -8.28
C THR A 130 -5.50 -1.84 -6.85
N SER A 131 -5.25 -2.93 -6.14
CA SER A 131 -4.75 -2.89 -4.76
C SER A 131 -3.79 -4.05 -4.47
N VAL A 132 -2.87 -3.78 -3.54
CA VAL A 132 -1.94 -4.77 -2.98
C VAL A 132 -1.91 -4.56 -1.47
N THR A 133 -2.15 -5.63 -0.72
CA THR A 133 -2.03 -5.63 0.73
C THR A 133 -1.04 -6.71 1.13
N ASN A 134 -0.09 -6.35 1.99
CA ASN A 134 0.75 -7.32 2.69
C ASN A 134 0.47 -7.22 4.18
N SER A 135 0.34 -8.37 4.84
CA SER A 135 0.09 -8.46 6.28
C SER A 135 1.22 -9.18 7.00
N THR A 136 1.37 -8.90 8.29
CA THR A 136 2.27 -9.64 9.17
C THR A 136 1.68 -9.76 10.57
N GLU A 137 1.91 -10.91 11.21
CA GLU A 137 1.64 -11.15 12.62
C GLU A 137 2.92 -11.69 13.28
N TRP A 138 3.30 -11.12 14.42
CA TRP A 138 4.55 -11.46 15.09
C TRP A 138 4.46 -11.26 16.60
N SER A 139 5.42 -11.87 17.31
CA SER A 139 5.63 -11.61 18.73
C SER A 139 7.00 -11.01 18.97
N TRP A 140 7.12 -10.13 19.95
CA TRP A 140 8.35 -9.42 20.27
C TRP A 140 8.47 -9.14 21.77
N ASN A 141 9.69 -8.89 22.25
CA ASN A 141 9.97 -8.64 23.68
C ASN A 141 10.92 -7.44 23.92
N GLY A 142 11.11 -6.59 22.92
CA GLY A 142 12.01 -5.43 22.93
C GLY A 142 13.43 -5.77 22.51
N SER A 143 13.84 -7.03 22.66
CA SER A 143 15.19 -7.51 22.30
C SER A 143 15.21 -8.27 20.97
N SER A 144 14.14 -9.02 20.67
CA SER A 144 14.00 -9.78 19.42
C SER A 144 12.55 -9.96 18.99
N VAL A 145 12.37 -10.23 17.69
CA VAL A 145 11.20 -10.96 17.18
C VAL A 145 11.34 -12.43 17.59
N LEU A 146 10.27 -12.96 18.15
CA LEU A 146 10.23 -14.33 18.67
C LEU A 146 9.92 -15.32 17.53
N SER A 147 10.57 -16.47 17.58
CA SER A 147 10.28 -17.60 16.69
C SER A 147 9.11 -18.47 17.17
N LYS A 148 8.56 -18.19 18.36
CA LYS A 148 7.41 -18.88 18.94
C LYS A 148 6.43 -17.87 19.56
N PRO A 149 5.17 -17.78 19.08
CA PRO A 149 4.70 -18.41 17.85
C PRO A 149 5.52 -17.96 16.64
N VAL A 150 5.63 -18.83 15.62
CA VAL A 150 6.32 -18.48 14.37
C VAL A 150 5.61 -17.30 13.72
N PRO A 151 6.33 -16.25 13.30
CA PRO A 151 5.71 -15.15 12.58
C PRO A 151 4.96 -15.58 11.33
N ARG A 152 3.85 -14.90 11.07
CA ARG A 152 3.01 -15.11 9.88
C ARG A 152 3.05 -13.89 8.99
N GLY A 153 2.88 -14.12 7.70
CA GLY A 153 2.71 -13.07 6.72
C GLY A 153 1.74 -13.52 5.65
N GLY A 154 0.98 -12.57 5.11
CA GLY A 154 0.06 -12.83 4.01
C GLY A 154 0.09 -11.74 2.96
N TYR A 155 -0.63 -11.98 1.88
CA TYR A 155 -0.90 -11.02 0.82
C TYR A 155 -2.34 -11.09 0.35
N HIS A 156 -2.83 -9.98 -0.18
CA HIS A 156 -4.08 -9.88 -0.92
C HIS A 156 -3.92 -8.92 -2.10
N TYR A 157 -4.25 -9.38 -3.29
CA TYR A 157 -4.21 -8.63 -4.54
C TYR A 157 -5.63 -8.42 -5.03
N GLY A 158 -6.04 -7.18 -5.26
CA GLY A 158 -7.37 -6.85 -5.78
C GLY A 158 -7.30 -6.06 -7.09
N TRP A 159 -8.22 -6.32 -8.02
CA TRP A 159 -8.37 -5.50 -9.22
C TRP A 159 -9.82 -5.44 -9.73
N PHE A 160 -10.21 -4.29 -10.26
CA PHE A 160 -11.56 -4.05 -10.77
C PHE A 160 -11.70 -4.52 -12.23
N LYS A 161 -12.01 -5.81 -12.41
CA LYS A 161 -12.14 -6.44 -13.73
C LYS A 161 -13.19 -5.79 -14.63
N GLY A 162 -14.28 -5.26 -14.05
CA GLY A 162 -15.37 -4.61 -14.80
C GLY A 162 -14.90 -3.45 -15.67
N SER A 163 -13.84 -2.75 -15.26
CA SER A 163 -13.21 -1.67 -16.03
C SER A 163 -12.05 -2.13 -16.93
N GLY A 164 -11.76 -3.43 -17.00
CA GLY A 164 -10.73 -4.01 -17.86
C GLY A 164 -9.35 -4.23 -17.22
N TRP A 165 -9.22 -4.02 -15.90
CA TRP A 165 -7.97 -4.32 -15.20
C TRP A 165 -7.74 -5.82 -15.09
N GLY A 166 -6.49 -6.24 -15.21
CA GLY A 166 -6.06 -7.59 -14.94
C GLY A 166 -4.63 -7.65 -14.43
N LYS A 167 -4.37 -8.61 -13.53
CA LYS A 167 -3.03 -8.91 -13.02
C LYS A 167 -2.19 -9.60 -14.10
N LYS A 168 -0.93 -9.18 -14.26
CA LYS A 168 0.00 -9.73 -15.24
C LYS A 168 1.08 -10.60 -14.63
N GLU A 169 1.68 -10.09 -13.58
CA GLU A 169 2.76 -10.78 -12.88
C GLU A 169 2.71 -10.41 -11.41
N ASN A 170 3.14 -11.35 -10.59
CA ASN A 170 3.30 -11.15 -9.17
C ASN A 170 4.36 -12.09 -8.60
N ASN A 171 4.98 -11.67 -7.51
CA ASN A 171 5.66 -12.58 -6.61
C ASN A 171 5.46 -12.11 -5.18
N TRP A 172 5.46 -13.07 -4.27
CA TRP A 172 5.34 -12.81 -2.85
C TRP A 172 6.44 -13.55 -2.10
N THR A 173 6.94 -12.90 -1.06
CA THR A 173 7.93 -13.47 -0.15
C THR A 173 7.58 -13.08 1.28
N ASN A 174 7.70 -14.04 2.19
CA ASN A 174 7.62 -13.82 3.62
C ASN A 174 8.88 -14.35 4.31
N VAL A 175 9.57 -13.50 5.08
CA VAL A 175 10.79 -13.86 5.81
C VAL A 175 10.78 -13.23 7.19
N TYR A 176 11.54 -13.79 8.13
CA TYR A 176 11.77 -13.14 9.42
C TYR A 176 13.19 -13.39 9.93
N SER A 177 13.63 -12.51 10.81
CA SER A 177 14.85 -12.63 11.60
C SER A 177 14.56 -12.22 13.04
N SER A 178 15.58 -12.23 13.91
CA SER A 178 15.44 -11.68 15.27
C SER A 178 15.19 -10.17 15.28
N TYR A 179 15.40 -9.45 14.17
CA TYR A 179 15.20 -8.01 14.09
C TYR A 179 13.79 -7.63 13.63
N GLN A 180 13.25 -8.33 12.63
CA GLN A 180 11.96 -8.02 12.04
C GLN A 180 11.35 -9.20 11.28
N THR A 181 10.05 -9.15 11.06
CA THR A 181 9.32 -9.86 10.00
C THR A 181 9.22 -9.01 8.75
N THR A 182 9.03 -9.64 7.60
CA THR A 182 8.82 -8.97 6.32
C THR A 182 7.87 -9.80 5.47
N SER A 183 6.70 -9.26 5.16
CA SER A 183 5.85 -9.72 4.04
C SER A 183 5.96 -8.72 2.90
N SER A 184 6.27 -9.21 1.70
CA SER A 184 6.62 -8.36 0.56
C SER A 184 6.05 -8.91 -0.74
N SER A 185 5.36 -8.06 -1.50
CA SER A 185 4.84 -8.40 -2.81
C SER A 185 5.34 -7.49 -3.91
N TYR A 186 5.68 -8.08 -5.05
CA TYR A 186 5.71 -7.39 -6.34
C TYR A 186 4.42 -7.72 -7.09
N VAL A 187 3.75 -6.72 -7.68
CA VAL A 187 2.57 -6.94 -8.53
C VAL A 187 2.53 -5.93 -9.67
N HIS A 188 2.22 -6.41 -10.88
CA HIS A 188 1.95 -5.60 -12.06
C HIS A 188 0.52 -5.85 -12.57
N TYR A 189 -0.19 -4.77 -12.79
CA TYR A 189 -1.52 -4.77 -13.41
C TYR A 189 -1.49 -4.04 -14.74
N LYS A 190 -2.39 -4.46 -15.63
CA LYS A 190 -2.59 -3.85 -16.95
C LYS A 190 -4.08 -3.67 -17.22
N ASN A 191 -4.43 -2.58 -17.89
CA ASN A 191 -5.76 -2.34 -18.46
C ASN A 191 -5.63 -1.90 -19.92
N GLY A 192 -6.28 -2.61 -20.85
CA GLY A 192 -6.27 -2.26 -22.28
C GLY A 192 -7.55 -1.55 -22.77
N VAL A 193 -8.53 -1.33 -21.88
CA VAL A 193 -9.84 -0.78 -22.22
C VAL A 193 -10.03 0.62 -21.65
N PHE A 194 -9.54 0.87 -20.43
CA PHE A 194 -9.66 2.14 -19.70
C PHE A 194 -9.21 3.36 -20.50
N CYS A 195 -8.18 3.19 -21.34
CA CYS A 195 -7.64 4.26 -22.18
C CYS A 195 -7.40 3.84 -23.64
N ALA A 196 -8.31 3.05 -24.21
CA ALA A 196 -8.17 2.56 -25.59
C ALA A 196 -7.82 3.71 -26.57
N PRO A 197 -6.81 3.55 -27.45
CA PRO A 197 -6.11 2.31 -27.79
C PRO A 197 -4.85 2.00 -26.94
N TRP A 198 -4.54 2.82 -25.94
CA TRP A 198 -3.31 2.70 -25.17
C TRP A 198 -3.54 1.90 -23.89
N ASP A 199 -2.59 1.01 -23.58
CA ASP A 199 -2.61 0.27 -22.33
C ASP A 199 -2.25 1.19 -21.15
N THR A 200 -2.87 0.95 -19.99
CA THR A 200 -2.54 1.56 -18.70
C THR A 200 -1.93 0.50 -17.80
N HIS A 201 -0.86 0.85 -17.08
CA HIS A 201 -0.12 -0.06 -16.21
C HIS A 201 0.00 0.52 -14.81
N ASN A 202 -0.16 -0.34 -13.80
CA ASN A 202 0.11 -0.04 -12.40
C ASN A 202 1.10 -1.07 -11.86
N THR A 203 2.20 -0.61 -11.28
CA THR A 203 3.22 -1.50 -10.69
C THR A 203 3.43 -1.16 -9.22
N TYR A 204 3.42 -2.19 -8.39
CA TYR A 204 3.73 -2.12 -6.96
C TYR A 204 5.05 -2.86 -6.75
N ASN A 205 6.16 -2.13 -6.84
CA ASN A 205 7.47 -2.70 -6.65
C ASN A 205 7.79 -2.79 -5.16
N ARG A 206 7.64 -4.02 -4.62
CA ARG A 206 7.86 -4.34 -3.21
C ARG A 206 6.96 -3.53 -2.29
N ASN A 207 5.66 -3.82 -2.33
CA ASN A 207 4.76 -3.46 -1.23
C ASN A 207 5.17 -4.29 0.00
N ASN A 208 5.74 -3.65 1.00
CA ASN A 208 6.31 -4.30 2.17
C ASN A 208 5.54 -3.92 3.42
N VAL A 209 5.39 -4.89 4.33
CA VAL A 209 5.08 -4.65 5.72
C VAL A 209 6.10 -5.35 6.61
N HIS A 210 6.55 -4.66 7.67
CA HIS A 210 7.52 -5.18 8.62
C HIS A 210 7.03 -5.06 10.05
N GLY A 211 7.10 -6.16 10.81
CA GLY A 211 6.92 -6.15 12.25
C GLY A 211 8.26 -6.21 12.96
N ARG A 212 8.63 -5.17 13.71
CA ARG A 212 9.96 -5.07 14.34
C ARG A 212 10.02 -5.61 15.76
N LYS A 213 11.24 -5.92 16.21
CA LYS A 213 11.55 -6.35 17.59
C LYS A 213 11.25 -5.33 18.69
N ASP A 214 11.09 -4.05 18.33
CA ASP A 214 10.69 -2.94 19.20
C ASP A 214 9.20 -2.59 19.08
N GLY A 215 8.42 -3.45 18.40
CA GLY A 215 6.98 -3.32 18.26
C GLY A 215 6.52 -2.35 17.17
N TYR A 216 7.44 -1.64 16.52
CA TYR A 216 7.10 -0.82 15.37
C TYR A 216 6.56 -1.66 14.22
N LEU A 217 5.54 -1.14 13.55
CA LEU A 217 5.02 -1.64 12.29
C LEU A 217 5.47 -0.66 11.20
N LEU A 218 6.11 -1.14 10.14
CA LEU A 218 6.59 -0.31 9.03
C LEU A 218 5.94 -0.75 7.72
N GLY A 219 5.57 0.21 6.89
CA GLY A 219 5.07 0.01 5.53
C GLY A 219 5.96 0.71 4.53
N SER A 220 6.17 0.13 3.36
CA SER A 220 6.82 0.83 2.24
C SER A 220 6.43 0.26 0.89
N VAL A 221 6.48 1.10 -0.14
CA VAL A 221 6.23 0.70 -1.52
C VAL A 221 6.95 1.65 -2.47
N LYS A 222 7.41 1.13 -3.60
CA LYS A 222 7.75 1.92 -4.77
C LYS A 222 6.68 1.68 -5.82
N ALA A 223 5.79 2.65 -6.00
CA ALA A 223 4.70 2.52 -6.96
C ALA A 223 4.97 3.38 -8.19
N ASN A 224 4.58 2.86 -9.35
CA ASN A 224 4.58 3.61 -10.59
C ASN A 224 3.32 3.30 -11.40
N LYS A 225 2.97 4.25 -12.27
CA LYS A 225 1.90 4.13 -13.25
C LYS A 225 2.42 4.58 -14.61
N SER A 226 2.07 3.88 -15.68
CA SER A 226 2.50 4.24 -17.04
C SER A 226 1.45 3.92 -18.10
N GLY A 227 1.65 4.47 -19.30
CA GLY A 227 0.72 4.32 -20.42
C GLY A 227 -0.44 5.32 -20.41
N GLY A 228 -1.59 4.91 -20.97
CA GLY A 228 -2.73 5.79 -21.20
C GLY A 228 -3.49 6.15 -19.91
N CYS A 229 -4.05 7.37 -19.84
CA CYS A 229 -4.99 7.80 -18.80
C CYS A 229 -4.52 7.65 -17.33
N THR A 230 -3.23 7.46 -17.08
CA THR A 230 -2.64 7.38 -15.73
C THR A 230 -2.88 8.63 -14.89
N LYS A 231 -3.08 9.78 -15.56
CA LYS A 231 -3.50 11.05 -14.94
C LYS A 231 -4.88 11.01 -14.26
N LEU A 232 -5.66 9.96 -14.48
CA LEU A 232 -6.96 9.79 -13.82
C LEU A 232 -6.85 8.98 -12.52
N LEU A 233 -5.68 8.39 -12.25
CA LEU A 233 -5.50 7.49 -11.12
C LEU A 233 -4.76 8.21 -9.99
N SER A 234 -5.34 8.29 -8.80
CA SER A 234 -4.62 8.75 -7.59
C SER A 234 -4.01 7.56 -6.86
N PHE A 235 -2.85 7.77 -6.24
CA PHE A 235 -2.19 6.74 -5.44
C PHE A 235 -2.43 6.92 -3.95
N HIS A 236 -2.68 5.81 -3.26
CA HIS A 236 -3.01 5.81 -1.84
C HIS A 236 -2.29 4.68 -1.11
N THR A 237 -1.95 4.92 0.16
CA THR A 237 -1.42 3.89 1.04
C THR A 237 -2.01 3.95 2.44
N LYS A 238 -2.06 2.81 3.11
CA LYS A 238 -2.57 2.67 4.47
C LYS A 238 -1.76 1.62 5.22
N LEU A 239 -1.15 2.03 6.32
CA LEU A 239 -0.52 1.15 7.29
C LEU A 239 -1.45 1.07 8.51
N LYS A 240 -1.90 -0.12 8.85
CA LYS A 240 -2.84 -0.32 9.96
C LYS A 240 -2.41 -1.48 10.84
N ARG A 241 -2.50 -1.25 12.14
CA ARG A 241 -2.37 -2.26 13.17
C ARG A 241 -3.74 -2.87 13.47
N THR A 242 -3.81 -4.19 13.49
CA THR A 242 -5.05 -4.94 13.74
C THR A 242 -5.04 -5.66 15.09
N LYS A 243 -3.88 -5.75 15.74
CA LYS A 243 -3.70 -6.37 17.05
C LYS A 243 -2.51 -5.77 17.81
N ASN A 244 -2.68 -5.63 19.12
CA ASN A 244 -1.66 -5.29 20.10
C ASN A 244 -1.61 -6.32 21.23
#